data_AF-A0A179SEI1-F1
#
_entry.id   AF-A0A179SEI1-F1
#
_cell.length_a   1.000
_cell.length_b   1.000
_cell.length_c   1.000
_cell.angle_alpha   90.00
_cell.angle_beta   90.00
_cell.angle_gamma   90.00
#
_symmetry.space_group_name_H-M   'P 1'
#
loop_
_entity.id
_entity.type
_entity.pdbx_description
1 polymer ?
#
loop_
_entity_poly.entity_id
_entity_poly.type
_entity_poly.pdbx_seq_one_letter_code
_entity_poly.pdbx_strand_id
1 'polypeptide(L)'
;MRLMRFFAAVMKAALAAMAAVPRLIWDGARWVARAVTGAPPAVAAAQAEAMAEIEAAAQEQAAPQAKPAATPAAVHEAWGRAAVAHLAPLPGQPPAATACLDDAARRYLDTLTPAQALRLASMEHRHVGAHLLGDRPLAALPKPLTMAEWRKEEMERLGAKATPRARPDAEPQRGRREASHRLAPAFAIA
;
A
#
# COMPACT_ATOMS: atom_id res chain seq x y z
N MET A 1 51.87 -19.69 -3.31
CA MET A 1 50.75 -20.58 -2.91
C MET A 1 49.69 -19.95 -1.99
N ARG A 2 49.87 -18.74 -1.42
CA ARG A 2 48.85 -18.10 -0.55
C ARG A 2 47.66 -17.50 -1.31
N LEU A 3 47.89 -17.02 -2.54
CA LEU A 3 46.84 -16.37 -3.35
C LEU A 3 45.74 -17.33 -3.82
N MET A 4 46.09 -18.55 -4.24
CA MET A 4 45.11 -19.57 -4.64
C MET A 4 44.23 -20.08 -3.49
N ARG A 5 44.76 -20.07 -2.26
CA ARG A 5 43.99 -20.46 -1.05
C ARG A 5 42.99 -19.37 -0.66
N PHE A 6 43.34 -18.11 -0.91
CA PHE A 6 42.45 -16.97 -0.70
C PHE A 6 41.28 -16.98 -1.68
N PHE A 7 41.54 -17.22 -2.97
CA PHE A 7 40.48 -17.35 -3.97
C PHE A 7 39.56 -18.56 -3.70
N ALA A 8 40.11 -19.70 -3.29
CA ALA A 8 39.31 -20.86 -2.90
C ALA A 8 38.44 -20.59 -1.66
N ALA A 9 38.94 -19.82 -0.69
CA ALA A 9 38.19 -19.43 0.50
C ALA A 9 37.04 -18.45 0.16
N VAL A 10 37.31 -17.45 -0.69
CA VAL A 10 36.30 -16.48 -1.14
C VAL A 10 35.21 -17.16 -1.97
N MET A 11 35.56 -18.10 -2.85
CA MET A 11 34.59 -18.80 -3.68
C MET A 11 33.71 -19.76 -2.88
N LYS A 12 34.25 -20.42 -1.83
CA LYS A 12 33.46 -21.21 -0.88
C LYS A 12 32.52 -20.34 -0.04
N ALA A 13 32.97 -19.16 0.40
CA ALA A 13 32.12 -18.22 1.12
C ALA A 13 30.98 -17.68 0.25
N ALA A 14 31.23 -17.40 -1.03
CA ALA A 14 30.20 -16.95 -1.98
C ALA A 14 29.12 -18.02 -2.22
N LEU A 15 29.50 -19.30 -2.33
CA LEU A 15 28.55 -20.41 -2.45
C LEU A 15 27.74 -20.64 -1.15
N ALA A 16 28.36 -20.46 0.02
CA ALA A 16 27.66 -20.55 1.30
C ALA A 16 26.67 -19.39 1.51
N ALA A 17 26.99 -18.19 1.02
CA ALA A 17 26.10 -17.03 1.10
C ALA A 17 24.84 -17.18 0.23
N MET A 18 24.93 -17.87 -0.92
CA MET A 18 23.75 -18.16 -1.75
C MET A 18 22.81 -19.21 -1.15
N ALA A 19 23.28 -20.05 -0.22
CA ALA A 19 22.43 -20.99 0.51
C ALA A 19 21.67 -20.34 1.68
N ALA A 20 22.07 -19.13 2.08
CA ALA A 20 21.47 -18.37 3.18
C ALA A 20 20.44 -17.33 2.71
N VAL A 21 19.83 -17.52 1.54
CA VAL A 21 18.76 -16.63 1.06
C VAL A 21 17.48 -16.91 1.85
N PRO A 22 16.96 -15.95 2.64
CA PRO A 22 15.71 -16.14 3.35
C PRO A 22 14.59 -16.35 2.34
N ARG A 23 13.92 -17.50 2.40
CA ARG A 23 12.73 -17.75 1.59
C ARG A 23 11.53 -17.12 2.30
N LEU A 24 10.80 -16.30 1.55
CA LEU A 24 9.53 -15.74 1.99
C LEU A 24 8.47 -16.83 1.86
N ILE A 25 7.93 -17.29 2.97
CA ILE A 25 6.94 -18.38 3.02
C ILE A 25 5.62 -17.79 3.50
N TRP A 26 4.52 -18.18 2.86
CA TRP A 26 3.17 -17.78 3.25
C TRP A 26 2.66 -18.67 4.38
N ASP A 27 2.32 -18.08 5.54
CA ASP A 27 1.87 -18.79 6.75
C ASP A 27 0.37 -18.57 7.01
N GLY A 28 -0.45 -18.72 5.95
CA GLY A 28 -1.92 -18.66 5.99
C GLY A 28 -2.56 -17.28 6.21
N ALA A 29 -1.92 -16.39 6.97
CA ALA A 29 -2.44 -15.04 7.27
C ALA A 29 -1.41 -13.92 7.04
N ARG A 30 -0.12 -14.24 6.88
CA ARG A 30 0.94 -13.27 6.58
C ARG A 30 2.15 -13.92 5.93
N TRP A 31 2.92 -13.12 5.18
CA TRP A 31 4.23 -13.51 4.65
C TRP A 31 5.28 -13.45 5.75
N VAL A 32 6.02 -14.54 5.96
CA VAL A 32 7.09 -14.62 6.97
C VAL A 32 8.39 -15.06 6.29
N ALA A 33 9.46 -14.28 6.50
CA ALA A 33 10.81 -14.66 6.06
C ALA A 33 11.39 -15.66 7.06
N ARG A 34 11.60 -16.92 6.64
CA ARG A 34 12.18 -17.95 7.49
C ARG A 34 13.55 -18.36 6.96
N ALA A 35 14.59 -18.14 7.75
CA ALA A 35 15.93 -18.67 7.48
C ALA A 35 15.98 -20.13 7.94
N VAL A 36 16.16 -21.06 7.00
CA VAL A 36 16.40 -22.48 7.32
C VAL A 36 17.91 -22.69 7.29
N THR A 37 18.55 -22.55 8.45
CA THR A 37 19.99 -22.83 8.58
C THR A 37 20.19 -24.02 9.51
N GLY A 38 20.44 -25.19 8.93
CA GLY A 38 21.10 -26.30 9.61
C GLY A 38 22.50 -26.46 9.03
N ALA A 39 23.53 -26.01 9.76
CA ALA A 39 24.93 -26.17 9.36
C ALA A 39 25.50 -27.51 9.87
N PRO A 40 26.30 -28.25 9.09
CA PRO A 40 26.89 -29.52 9.51
C PRO A 40 27.99 -29.37 10.59
N PRO A 41 28.20 -30.41 11.42
CA PRO A 41 28.89 -30.32 12.72
C PRO A 41 30.37 -29.92 12.68
N ALA A 42 31.04 -30.01 11.53
CA ALA A 42 32.45 -29.65 11.38
C ALA A 42 32.70 -28.12 11.38
N VAL A 43 31.66 -27.29 11.21
CA VAL A 43 31.78 -25.81 11.21
C VAL A 43 31.50 -25.22 12.60
N ALA A 44 30.84 -25.98 13.49
CA ALA A 44 30.50 -25.53 14.85
C ALA A 44 31.74 -25.37 15.74
N ALA A 45 32.75 -26.25 15.61
CA ALA A 45 33.98 -26.18 16.38
C ALA A 45 34.87 -24.98 15.96
N ALA A 46 34.95 -24.69 14.66
CA ALA A 46 35.72 -23.55 14.15
C ALA A 46 35.03 -22.20 14.40
N GLN A 47 33.69 -22.18 14.54
CA GLN A 47 32.94 -20.99 14.93
C GLN A 47 33.08 -20.65 16.42
N ALA A 48 33.29 -21.62 17.30
CA ALA A 48 33.41 -21.36 18.74
C ALA A 48 34.67 -20.55 19.09
N GLU A 49 35.81 -20.85 18.44
CA GLU A 49 37.05 -20.10 18.65
C GLU A 49 37.01 -18.71 17.97
N ALA A 50 36.36 -18.59 16.80
CA ALA A 50 36.18 -17.30 16.14
C ALA A 50 35.12 -16.41 16.82
N MET A 51 34.16 -16.98 17.55
CA MET A 51 33.17 -16.22 18.32
C MET A 51 33.77 -15.50 19.52
N ALA A 52 34.75 -16.11 20.20
CA ALA A 52 35.36 -15.52 21.40
C ALA A 52 36.17 -14.25 21.11
N GLU A 53 36.84 -14.17 19.95
CA GLU A 53 37.58 -12.96 19.55
C GLU A 53 36.65 -11.85 18.99
N ILE A 54 35.49 -12.21 18.43
CA ILE A 54 34.50 -11.24 17.92
C ILE A 54 33.65 -10.67 19.08
N GLU A 55 33.37 -11.43 20.13
CA GLU A 55 32.59 -10.97 21.28
C GLU A 55 33.27 -9.81 22.04
N ALA A 56 34.60 -9.78 22.07
CA ALA A 56 35.37 -8.68 22.66
C ALA A 56 35.35 -7.39 21.81
N ALA A 57 35.17 -7.50 20.49
CA ALA A 57 35.10 -6.35 19.58
C ALA A 57 33.65 -5.86 19.32
N ALA A 58 32.64 -6.69 19.61
CA ALA A 58 31.24 -6.38 19.32
C ALA A 58 30.49 -5.67 20.47
N GLN A 59 31.03 -5.66 21.70
CA GLN A 59 30.40 -4.97 22.83
C GLN A 59 30.35 -3.44 22.69
N GLU A 60 31.12 -2.84 21.78
CA GLU A 60 31.13 -1.37 21.62
C GLU A 60 30.18 -0.84 20.53
N GLN A 61 29.60 -1.70 19.67
CA GLN A 61 28.87 -1.20 18.48
C GLN A 61 27.54 -1.90 18.13
N ALA A 62 27.08 -2.87 18.92
CA ALA A 62 25.80 -3.54 18.66
C ALA A 62 24.77 -3.30 19.76
N ALA A 63 24.45 -2.03 20.03
CA ALA A 63 23.10 -1.72 20.48
C ALA A 63 22.21 -1.78 19.22
N PRO A 64 21.31 -2.78 19.05
CA PRO A 64 20.29 -2.68 18.03
C PRO A 64 19.49 -1.42 18.36
N GLN A 65 19.69 -0.35 17.59
CA GLN A 65 18.81 0.82 17.63
C GLN A 65 17.44 0.33 17.15
N ALA A 66 16.65 -0.20 18.08
CA ALA A 66 15.23 -0.36 17.93
C ALA A 66 14.69 1.02 17.55
N LYS A 67 14.32 1.20 16.27
CA LYS A 67 13.71 2.43 15.78
C LYS A 67 12.53 2.70 16.72
N PRO A 68 12.53 3.80 17.49
CA PRO A 68 11.48 4.02 18.48
C PRO A 68 10.14 3.97 17.78
N ALA A 69 9.21 3.16 18.30
CA ALA A 69 7.83 3.21 17.84
C ALA A 69 7.37 4.66 17.95
N ALA A 70 6.98 5.26 16.82
CA ALA A 70 6.60 6.66 16.80
C ALA A 70 5.45 6.88 17.79
N THR A 71 5.63 7.83 18.71
CA THR A 71 4.56 8.17 19.65
C THR A 71 3.37 8.73 18.88
N PRO A 72 2.13 8.59 19.39
CA PRO A 72 0.95 9.15 18.73
C PRO A 72 1.10 10.64 18.40
N ALA A 73 1.74 11.40 19.30
CA ALA A 73 2.04 12.82 19.08
C ALA A 73 2.96 13.07 17.87
N ALA A 74 3.97 12.21 17.65
CA ALA A 74 4.86 12.33 16.50
C ALA A 74 4.15 11.99 15.18
N VAL A 75 3.23 11.03 15.20
CA VAL A 75 2.38 10.70 14.04
C VAL A 75 1.46 11.87 13.71
N HIS A 76 0.80 12.45 14.71
CA HIS A 76 -0.06 13.63 14.56
C HIS A 76 0.71 14.80 13.95
N GLU A 77 1.89 15.10 14.48
CA GLU A 77 2.70 16.20 13.98
C GLU A 77 3.16 15.97 12.54
N ALA A 78 3.56 14.74 12.18
CA ALA A 78 3.94 14.39 10.82
C ALA A 78 2.78 14.55 9.84
N TRP A 79 1.57 14.11 10.21
CA TRP A 79 0.36 14.30 9.43
C TRP A 79 0.00 15.78 9.26
N GLY A 80 0.10 16.57 10.34
CA GLY A 80 -0.16 18.01 10.28
C GLY A 80 0.82 18.76 9.37
N ARG A 81 2.12 18.46 9.47
CA ARG A 81 3.13 19.05 8.57
C ARG A 81 2.85 18.69 7.11
N ALA A 82 2.51 17.44 6.84
CA ALA A 82 2.15 16.98 5.50
C ALA A 82 0.88 17.66 4.97
N ALA A 83 -0.12 17.90 5.83
CA ALA A 83 -1.33 18.61 5.46
C ALA A 83 -1.06 20.07 5.08
N VAL A 84 -0.23 20.79 5.86
CA VAL A 84 0.17 22.16 5.53
C VAL A 84 0.98 22.21 4.24
N ALA A 85 1.91 21.25 4.06
CA ALA A 85 2.65 21.05 2.82
C ALA A 85 1.75 20.81 1.60
N HIS A 86 0.63 20.09 1.77
CA HIS A 86 -0.34 19.86 0.70
C HIS A 86 -1.15 21.11 0.37
N LEU A 87 -1.53 21.91 1.37
CA LEU A 87 -2.31 23.14 1.18
C LEU A 87 -1.49 24.30 0.59
N ALA A 88 -0.21 24.39 0.93
CA ALA A 88 0.69 25.44 0.47
C ALA A 88 1.99 24.81 -0.09
N PRO A 89 1.92 24.19 -1.28
CA PRO A 89 3.07 23.52 -1.86
C PRO A 89 4.15 24.53 -2.25
N LEU A 90 5.37 24.30 -1.80
CA LEU A 90 6.54 25.11 -2.16
C LEU A 90 7.12 24.64 -3.51
N PRO A 91 7.67 25.55 -4.34
CA PRO A 91 8.35 25.16 -5.57
C PRO A 91 9.55 24.25 -5.25
N GLY A 92 9.63 23.10 -5.91
CA GLY A 92 10.69 22.11 -5.67
C GLY A 92 10.46 21.22 -4.44
N GLN A 93 9.29 21.28 -3.81
CA GLN A 93 8.98 20.44 -2.66
C GLN A 93 8.99 18.94 -3.04
N PRO A 94 9.68 18.08 -2.26
CA PRO A 94 9.73 16.66 -2.56
C PRO A 94 8.36 16.00 -2.31
N PRO A 95 7.95 15.03 -3.14
CA PRO A 95 6.68 14.29 -2.95
C PRO A 95 6.64 13.53 -1.61
N ALA A 96 7.81 13.25 -1.02
CA ALA A 96 7.92 12.64 0.31
C ALA A 96 7.29 13.50 1.42
N ALA A 97 7.18 14.83 1.23
CA ALA A 97 6.63 15.73 2.24
C ALA A 97 5.13 15.49 2.52
N THR A 98 4.39 14.94 1.54
CA THR A 98 2.96 14.61 1.67
C THR A 98 2.69 13.11 1.69
N ALA A 99 3.74 12.27 1.66
CA ALA A 99 3.62 10.83 1.49
C ALA A 99 2.91 10.10 2.64
N CYS A 100 2.84 10.71 3.83
CA CYS A 100 2.11 10.13 4.96
C CYS A 100 0.59 10.40 4.93
N LEU A 101 0.11 11.27 4.04
CA LEU A 101 -1.33 11.50 3.86
C LEU A 101 -1.94 10.43 2.98
N ASP A 102 -3.02 9.82 3.47
CA ASP A 102 -3.86 8.93 2.70
C ASP A 102 -4.78 9.70 1.73
N ASP A 103 -5.44 8.94 0.85
CA ASP A 103 -6.30 9.51 -0.19
C ASP A 103 -7.53 10.23 0.38
N ALA A 104 -8.07 9.75 1.51
CA ALA A 104 -9.19 10.40 2.18
C ALA A 104 -8.79 11.77 2.76
N ALA A 105 -7.64 11.87 3.41
CA ALA A 105 -7.11 13.12 3.94
C ALA A 105 -6.78 14.10 2.80
N ARG A 106 -6.15 13.64 1.72
CA ARG A 106 -5.89 14.47 0.53
C ARG A 106 -7.19 15.02 -0.05
N ARG A 107 -8.19 14.15 -0.25
CA ARG A 107 -9.51 14.53 -0.75
C ARG A 107 -10.18 15.56 0.16
N TYR A 108 -10.13 15.35 1.47
CA TYR A 108 -10.65 16.29 2.45
C TYR A 108 -9.99 17.67 2.31
N LEU A 109 -8.65 17.72 2.28
CA LEU A 109 -7.90 18.97 2.13
C LEU A 109 -8.26 19.71 0.82
N ASP A 110 -8.47 18.97 -0.27
CA ASP A 110 -8.89 19.54 -1.56
C ASP A 110 -10.31 20.13 -1.54
N THR A 111 -11.16 19.75 -0.58
CA THR A 111 -12.53 20.28 -0.44
C THR A 111 -12.61 21.51 0.46
N LEU A 112 -11.54 21.88 1.15
CA LEU A 112 -11.54 23.03 2.06
C LEU A 112 -11.64 24.34 1.30
N THR A 113 -12.46 25.26 1.79
CA THR A 113 -12.45 26.65 1.31
C THR A 113 -11.12 27.33 1.66
N PRO A 114 -10.70 28.38 0.92
CA PRO A 114 -9.45 29.08 1.23
C PRO A 114 -9.37 29.60 2.67
N ALA A 115 -10.48 30.09 3.23
CA ALA A 115 -10.55 30.53 4.62
C ALA A 115 -10.35 29.38 5.62
N GLN A 116 -10.90 28.19 5.33
CA GLN A 116 -10.70 27.00 6.16
C GLN A 116 -9.28 26.47 6.03
N ALA A 117 -8.71 26.46 4.83
CA ALA A 117 -7.32 26.05 4.59
C ALA A 117 -6.33 26.95 5.33
N LEU A 118 -6.49 28.27 5.24
CA LEU A 118 -5.69 29.23 5.99
C LEU A 118 -5.83 29.04 7.50
N ARG A 119 -7.05 28.81 7.98
CA ARG A 119 -7.31 28.54 9.41
C ARG A 119 -6.68 27.24 9.87
N LEU A 120 -6.70 26.20 9.05
CA LEU A 120 -6.05 24.93 9.37
C LEU A 120 -4.52 25.09 9.36
N ALA A 121 -3.97 25.86 8.42
CA ALA A 121 -2.54 26.16 8.35
C ALA A 121 -2.01 27.06 9.48
N SER A 122 -2.88 27.85 10.13
CA SER A 122 -2.51 28.66 11.29
C SER A 122 -2.54 27.92 12.63
N MET A 123 -3.01 26.66 12.65
CA MET A 123 -3.02 25.82 13.84
C MET A 123 -1.72 25.02 13.98
N GLU A 124 -1.44 24.56 15.21
CA GLU A 124 -0.32 23.65 15.44
C GLU A 124 -0.50 22.34 14.67
N HIS A 125 0.56 21.87 14.03
CA HIS A 125 0.57 20.64 13.23
C HIS A 125 0.02 19.43 13.99
N ARG A 126 0.33 19.31 15.29
CA ARG A 126 -0.18 18.23 16.12
C ARG A 126 -1.71 18.22 16.20
N HIS A 127 -2.34 19.39 16.31
CA HIS A 127 -3.81 19.49 16.34
C HIS A 127 -4.42 19.20 14.97
N VAL A 128 -3.77 19.63 13.89
CA VAL A 128 -4.19 19.32 12.53
C VAL A 128 -4.16 17.82 12.28
N GLY A 129 -3.07 17.13 12.63
CA GLY A 129 -2.97 15.68 12.45
C GLY A 129 -3.97 14.90 13.30
N ALA A 130 -4.16 15.29 14.56
CA ALA A 130 -5.18 14.70 15.43
C ALA A 130 -6.60 14.89 14.85
N HIS A 131 -6.86 16.00 14.18
CA HIS A 131 -8.12 16.25 13.50
C HIS A 131 -8.30 15.33 12.29
N LEU A 132 -7.31 15.26 11.41
CA LEU A 132 -7.36 14.44 10.19
C LEU A 132 -7.50 12.94 10.50
N LEU A 133 -6.88 12.49 11.60
CA LEU A 133 -6.99 11.10 12.07
C LEU A 133 -8.30 10.81 12.82
N GLY A 134 -9.12 11.83 13.08
CA GLY A 134 -10.41 11.70 13.79
C GLY A 134 -10.30 11.65 15.30
N ASP A 135 -9.10 11.78 15.88
CA ASP A 135 -8.87 11.77 17.33
C ASP A 135 -9.42 13.01 18.02
N ARG A 136 -9.36 14.17 17.35
CA ARG A 136 -9.84 15.45 17.90
C ARG A 136 -10.58 16.31 16.85
N PRO A 137 -11.91 16.44 16.94
CA PRO A 137 -12.63 17.31 16.01
C PRO A 137 -12.30 18.79 16.28
N LEU A 138 -12.16 19.57 15.19
CA LEU A 138 -12.00 21.01 15.24
C LEU A 138 -13.34 21.65 14.89
N ALA A 139 -14.00 22.29 15.87
CA ALA A 139 -15.40 22.73 15.77
C ALA A 139 -15.70 23.69 14.61
N ALA A 140 -14.68 24.36 14.07
CA ALA A 140 -14.82 25.32 12.97
C ALA A 140 -14.52 24.74 11.58
N LEU A 141 -14.20 23.44 11.51
CA LEU A 141 -13.85 22.76 10.28
C LEU A 141 -14.83 21.61 10.03
N PRO A 142 -15.10 21.27 8.76
CA PRO A 142 -15.88 20.09 8.43
C PRO A 142 -15.21 18.84 8.99
N LYS A 143 -16.01 17.79 9.26
CA LYS A 143 -15.46 16.51 9.73
C LYS A 143 -14.66 15.86 8.59
N PRO A 144 -13.42 15.41 8.82
CA PRO A 144 -12.66 14.70 7.82
C PRO A 144 -13.28 13.35 7.52
N LEU A 145 -13.19 12.96 6.26
CA LEU A 145 -13.71 11.71 5.74
C LEU A 145 -12.82 10.57 6.21
N THR A 146 -13.41 9.49 6.74
CA THR A 146 -12.64 8.29 7.08
C THR A 146 -12.27 7.51 5.81
N MET A 147 -11.22 6.70 5.87
CA MET A 147 -10.83 5.84 4.74
C MET A 147 -11.93 4.86 4.30
N ALA A 148 -12.79 4.42 5.23
CA ALA A 148 -13.91 3.54 4.90
C ALA A 148 -15.01 4.28 4.13
N GLU A 149 -15.35 5.50 4.55
CA GLU A 149 -16.31 6.37 3.87
C GLU A 149 -15.80 6.76 2.47
N TRP A 150 -14.53 7.15 2.36
CA TRP A 150 -13.91 7.47 1.07
C TRP A 150 -13.96 6.29 0.09
N ARG A 151 -13.63 5.08 0.54
CA ARG A 151 -13.70 3.88 -0.32
C ARG A 151 -15.13 3.59 -0.78
N LYS A 152 -16.13 3.83 0.08
CA LYS A 152 -17.54 3.65 -0.28
C LYS A 152 -17.95 4.66 -1.35
N GLU A 153 -17.64 5.94 -1.17
CA GLU A 153 -17.90 6.99 -2.16
C GLU A 153 -17.17 6.69 -3.48
N GLU A 154 -15.93 6.22 -3.42
CA GLU A 154 -15.14 5.89 -4.59
C GLU A 154 -15.72 4.68 -5.35
N MET A 155 -16.16 3.66 -4.63
CA MET A 155 -16.85 2.51 -5.20
C MET A 155 -18.17 2.90 -5.86
N GLU A 156 -18.97 3.77 -5.22
CA GLU A 156 -20.21 4.30 -5.80
C GLU A 156 -19.93 5.14 -7.06
N ARG A 157 -18.88 5.97 -7.04
CA ARG A 157 -18.44 6.77 -8.19
C ARG A 157 -18.01 5.90 -9.37
N LEU A 158 -17.25 4.84 -9.12
CA LEU A 158 -16.83 3.89 -10.14
C LEU A 158 -17.99 3.05 -10.65
N GLY A 159 -18.90 2.62 -9.77
CA GLY A 159 -20.12 1.89 -10.12
C GLY A 159 -21.06 2.71 -11.00
N ALA A 160 -21.26 3.99 -10.69
CA ALA A 160 -22.07 4.90 -11.50
C ALA A 160 -21.48 5.11 -12.91
N LYS A 161 -20.15 5.19 -13.03
CA LYS A 161 -19.46 5.26 -14.33
C LYS A 161 -19.50 3.94 -15.10
N ALA A 162 -19.58 2.82 -14.39
CA ALA A 162 -19.68 1.48 -14.96
C ALA A 162 -21.11 1.10 -15.39
N THR A 163 -22.10 1.99 -15.23
CA THR A 163 -23.46 1.78 -15.73
C THR A 163 -23.36 1.33 -17.20
N PRO A 164 -23.77 0.09 -17.52
CA PRO A 164 -23.58 -0.44 -18.85
C PRO A 164 -24.39 0.45 -19.80
N ARG A 165 -23.68 1.06 -20.75
CA ARG A 165 -24.30 1.77 -21.87
C ARG A 165 -25.26 0.77 -22.50
N ALA A 166 -26.56 0.97 -22.29
CA ALA A 166 -27.58 0.12 -22.87
C ALA A 166 -27.29 0.05 -24.37
N ARG A 167 -26.89 -1.13 -24.84
CA ARG A 167 -26.55 -1.35 -26.25
C ARG A 167 -27.81 -1.02 -27.04
N PRO A 168 -27.81 0.00 -27.92
CA PRO A 168 -29.00 0.38 -28.68
C PRO A 168 -29.40 -0.69 -29.74
N ASP A 169 -28.65 -1.78 -29.87
CA ASP A 169 -28.85 -2.80 -30.90
C ASP A 169 -29.76 -3.97 -30.46
N ALA A 170 -30.65 -3.76 -29.48
CA ALA A 170 -31.81 -4.64 -29.36
C ALA A 170 -32.81 -4.26 -30.46
N GLU A 171 -32.42 -4.50 -31.71
CA GLU A 171 -33.33 -4.43 -32.85
C GLU A 171 -34.53 -5.31 -32.51
N PRO A 172 -35.75 -4.76 -32.42
CA PRO A 172 -36.91 -5.60 -32.17
C PRO A 172 -36.99 -6.55 -33.36
N GLN A 173 -36.91 -7.86 -33.10
CA GLN A 173 -37.19 -8.93 -34.06
C GLN A 173 -38.63 -8.75 -34.61
N ARG A 174 -38.82 -7.79 -35.49
CA ARG A 174 -40.00 -7.62 -36.31
C ARG A 174 -39.74 -8.41 -37.58
N GLY A 175 -40.49 -9.50 -37.72
CA GLY A 175 -40.68 -10.15 -39.01
C GLY A 175 -39.82 -11.39 -39.24
N ARG A 176 -40.14 -12.48 -38.54
CA ARG A 176 -39.89 -13.82 -39.09
C ARG A 176 -40.99 -14.80 -38.70
N ARG A 177 -42.23 -14.45 -39.05
CA ARG A 177 -43.31 -15.43 -39.24
C ARG A 177 -43.91 -15.18 -40.61
N GLU A 178 -43.11 -15.50 -41.61
CA GLU A 178 -43.57 -15.70 -42.98
C GLU A 178 -44.44 -16.97 -43.04
N ALA A 179 -45.68 -16.76 -43.49
CA ALA A 179 -46.25 -17.51 -44.61
C ALA A 179 -46.25 -19.05 -44.55
N SER A 180 -46.89 -19.65 -43.55
CA SER A 180 -47.34 -21.05 -43.66
C SER A 180 -48.73 -21.16 -43.09
N HIS A 181 -49.75 -20.76 -43.87
CA HIS A 181 -51.16 -21.21 -43.79
C HIS A 181 -51.99 -20.43 -44.83
N ARG A 182 -51.82 -20.73 -46.13
CA ARG A 182 -52.90 -20.52 -47.11
C ARG A 182 -53.54 -21.88 -47.39
N LEU A 183 -54.77 -22.05 -46.92
CA LEU A 183 -55.63 -23.17 -47.29
C LEU A 183 -56.05 -23.00 -48.76
N ALA A 184 -55.96 -24.07 -49.53
CA ALA A 184 -56.40 -24.13 -50.92
C ALA A 184 -57.94 -24.04 -51.01
N PRO A 185 -58.52 -23.28 -51.95
CA PRO A 185 -59.95 -23.34 -52.21
C PRO A 185 -60.31 -24.63 -52.97
N ALA A 186 -61.38 -25.28 -52.50
CA ALA A 186 -61.95 -26.49 -53.06
C ALA A 186 -62.49 -26.25 -54.48
N PHE A 187 -62.20 -27.19 -55.39
CA PHE A 187 -62.87 -27.30 -56.67
C PHE A 187 -64.32 -27.75 -56.44
N ALA A 188 -65.28 -26.93 -56.87
CA ALA A 188 -66.67 -27.35 -57.07
C ALA A 188 -66.81 -27.85 -58.51
N ILE A 189 -67.19 -29.11 -58.68
CA ILE A 189 -67.68 -29.66 -59.96
C ILE A 189 -69.16 -30.00 -59.73
N ALA A 190 -69.97 -29.63 -60.72
CA ALA A 190 -71.42 -29.75 -60.80
C ALA A 190 -71.93 -31.19 -60.83
#